data_AF-A0A562EP61-F1
#
_entry.id   AF-A0A562EP61-F1
#
_cell.length_a   1.000
_cell.length_b   1.000
_cell.length_c   1.000
_cell.angle_alpha   90.00
_cell.angle_beta   90.00
_cell.angle_gamma   90.00
#
_symmetry.space_group_name_H-M   'P 1'
#
loop_
_entity.id
_entity.type
_entity.pdbx_description
1 polymer ?
#
loop_
_entity_poly.entity_id
_entity_poly.type
_entity_poly.pdbx_seq_one_letter_code
_entity_poly.pdbx_strand_id
1 'polypeptide(L)'
;AIEMAAFEHLAPPERAGGVRRTELPKSLQQIQFDGREIAALDLDEIDRIASDIRVKGIEAVAISSVFSPINGAMELAARKRLLESCPGLRVVVSSDIGRIGLLERESAAIMNASLLELSSRTVEALRSTLQAAGLSCPFFITQNDGTLMGAEAVREFPVLTFASGPTNSMRGAAFLTGETDAIVVDIGGTTTDIGAIQRGFPRQASTVVDIGGVRTNFRMPDVFSIGLGGGSLVRRGPDGSVSVGPQSVGYRITKEALVFGGATMTTTDIAVAAGKVSIGEAAAVSSLDRDLVESSIAEIKRMLERGVERSRISPEPIPVIAVGGGSILMPSRLGDLTVIRPENFAVANAVGAAIAQVSGEVDRIFSLANGLTREDCLRQAEEEAREKAIRSGALASTIETIEREDVPLAYLPGNATRIHVKVVGEMGGIDA
;
A
#
# COMPACT_ATOMS: atom_id res chain seq x y z
N ALA A 1 -21.01 -14.23 13.79
CA ALA A 1 -21.30 -14.36 12.36
C ALA A 1 -19.98 -14.58 11.64
N ILE A 2 -19.84 -15.70 10.94
CA ILE A 2 -18.83 -15.82 9.89
C ILE A 2 -19.51 -15.31 8.60
N GLU A 3 -18.97 -14.27 7.98
CA GLU A 3 -19.36 -13.82 6.65
C GLU A 3 -18.43 -14.48 5.62
N MET A 4 -19.02 -15.07 4.58
CA MET A 4 -18.27 -15.62 3.46
C MET A 4 -18.67 -14.93 2.17
N ALA A 5 -17.67 -14.36 1.49
CA ALA A 5 -17.84 -13.73 0.20
C ALA A 5 -17.14 -14.58 -0.88
N ALA A 6 -17.86 -14.80 -1.98
CA ALA A 6 -17.46 -15.64 -3.10
C ALA A 6 -17.46 -14.84 -4.43
N PHE A 7 -16.59 -15.21 -5.36
CA PHE A 7 -16.38 -14.45 -6.60
C PHE A 7 -16.56 -15.28 -7.87
N GLU A 8 -17.24 -14.70 -8.86
CA GLU A 8 -17.25 -15.12 -10.27
C GLU A 8 -16.51 -14.04 -11.11
N HIS A 9 -15.75 -14.44 -12.14
CA HIS A 9 -14.89 -13.63 -13.03
C HIS A 9 -15.16 -12.10 -13.09
N LEU A 10 -14.12 -11.28 -12.89
CA LEU A 10 -14.21 -9.82 -12.97
C LEU A 10 -13.72 -9.22 -14.30
N ALA A 11 -14.66 -8.55 -14.98
CA ALA A 11 -14.44 -7.56 -16.04
C ALA A 11 -14.24 -6.14 -15.42
N PRO A 12 -13.93 -5.07 -16.21
CA PRO A 12 -13.46 -3.76 -15.72
C PRO A 12 -14.36 -3.03 -14.69
N PRO A 13 -13.82 -2.00 -13.99
CA PRO A 13 -14.31 -1.49 -12.70
C PRO A 13 -15.72 -0.88 -12.67
N GLU A 14 -16.38 -0.67 -13.80
CA GLU A 14 -17.76 -0.16 -13.85
C GLU A 14 -18.81 -1.27 -13.68
N ARG A 15 -18.38 -2.53 -13.56
CA ARG A 15 -19.24 -3.69 -13.28
C ARG A 15 -18.63 -4.60 -12.22
N ALA A 16 -18.48 -4.13 -10.98
CA ALA A 16 -18.28 -5.00 -9.82
C ALA A 16 -19.58 -5.76 -9.47
N GLY A 17 -20.09 -6.58 -10.41
CA GLY A 17 -21.22 -7.48 -10.23
C GLY A 17 -20.82 -8.90 -9.81
N GLY A 18 -19.53 -9.13 -9.52
CA GLY A 18 -18.95 -10.47 -9.31
C GLY A 18 -18.87 -10.94 -7.85
N VAL A 19 -19.24 -10.12 -6.86
CA VAL A 19 -19.18 -10.51 -5.44
C VAL A 19 -20.54 -11.04 -4.99
N ARG A 20 -20.66 -12.35 -4.79
CA ARG A 20 -21.81 -12.96 -4.12
C ARG A 20 -21.50 -13.09 -2.63
N ARG A 21 -22.15 -12.26 -1.82
CA ARG A 21 -22.13 -12.40 -0.36
C ARG A 21 -23.06 -13.52 0.06
N THR A 22 -22.55 -14.49 0.81
CA THR A 22 -23.36 -15.46 1.54
C THR A 22 -23.26 -15.12 3.01
N GLU A 23 -24.28 -14.44 3.53
CA GLU A 23 -24.40 -14.17 4.96
C GLU A 23 -24.83 -15.45 5.68
N LEU A 24 -24.04 -15.92 6.63
CA LEU A 24 -24.50 -16.96 7.56
C LEU A 24 -25.57 -16.37 8.50
N PRO A 25 -26.58 -17.17 8.91
CA PRO A 25 -27.62 -16.72 9.81
C PRO A 25 -27.09 -16.06 11.10
N LYS A 26 -27.73 -14.96 11.51
CA LYS A 26 -27.38 -14.13 12.70
C LYS A 26 -27.36 -14.89 14.03
N SER A 27 -27.93 -16.11 14.10
CA SER A 27 -27.97 -16.97 15.29
C SER A 27 -26.61 -17.60 15.67
N LEU A 28 -25.54 -17.33 14.92
CA LEU A 28 -24.19 -17.88 15.12
C LEU A 28 -23.20 -16.80 15.64
N GLN A 29 -23.52 -16.13 16.74
CA GLN A 29 -22.47 -15.50 17.56
C GLN A 29 -21.73 -16.61 18.28
N GLN A 30 -20.43 -16.72 18.06
CA GLN A 30 -19.65 -17.86 18.56
C GLN A 30 -18.39 -17.47 19.30
N ILE A 31 -18.00 -16.20 19.30
CA ILE A 31 -16.92 -15.67 20.11
C ILE A 31 -17.41 -14.35 20.73
N GLN A 32 -17.27 -14.19 22.05
CA GLN A 32 -17.57 -12.94 22.76
C GLN A 32 -16.48 -11.88 22.50
N PHE A 33 -16.79 -10.65 22.86
CA PHE A 33 -15.85 -9.52 22.85
C PHE A 33 -14.54 -9.80 23.62
N ASP A 34 -14.53 -10.78 24.51
CA ASP A 34 -13.36 -11.21 25.30
C ASP A 34 -12.65 -12.47 24.77
N GLY A 35 -13.05 -12.95 23.58
CA GLY A 35 -12.42 -14.12 22.94
C GLY A 35 -12.98 -15.48 23.37
N ARG A 36 -13.92 -15.53 24.34
CA ARG A 36 -14.55 -16.79 24.77
C ARG A 36 -15.56 -17.31 23.76
N GLU A 37 -15.58 -18.62 23.57
CA GLU A 37 -16.55 -19.27 22.69
C GLU A 37 -17.97 -19.20 23.27
N ILE A 38 -18.95 -18.84 22.44
CA ILE A 38 -20.39 -18.79 22.79
C ILE A 38 -21.11 -20.04 22.30
N ALA A 39 -20.73 -20.54 21.12
CA ALA A 39 -21.26 -21.76 20.52
C ALA A 39 -20.25 -22.33 19.52
N ALA A 40 -20.31 -23.64 19.29
CA ALA A 40 -19.38 -24.35 18.41
C ALA A 40 -19.70 -24.16 16.92
N LEU A 41 -18.66 -24.17 16.08
CA LEU A 41 -18.78 -24.06 14.63
C LEU A 41 -19.67 -25.18 14.06
N ASP A 42 -20.69 -24.80 13.28
CA ASP A 42 -21.54 -25.75 12.56
C ASP A 42 -20.82 -26.24 11.30
N LEU A 43 -20.16 -27.40 11.40
CA LEU A 43 -19.40 -27.98 10.30
C LEU A 43 -20.30 -28.48 9.15
N ASP A 44 -21.54 -28.90 9.45
CA ASP A 44 -22.49 -29.35 8.43
C ASP A 44 -22.92 -28.18 7.54
N GLU A 45 -23.06 -26.98 8.13
CA GLU A 45 -23.31 -25.76 7.36
C GLU A 45 -22.12 -25.39 6.47
N ILE A 46 -20.87 -25.54 6.96
CA ILE A 46 -19.68 -25.32 6.14
C ILE A 46 -19.65 -26.29 4.95
N ASP A 47 -20.08 -27.54 5.12
CA ASP A 47 -20.16 -28.52 4.04
C ASP A 47 -21.26 -28.20 3.02
N ARG A 48 -22.40 -27.68 3.47
CA ARG A 48 -23.44 -27.16 2.57
C ARG A 48 -22.90 -26.03 1.70
N ILE A 49 -22.15 -25.11 2.31
CA ILE A 49 -21.55 -23.96 1.60
C ILE A 49 -20.44 -24.42 0.66
N ALA A 50 -19.61 -25.38 1.08
CA ALA A 50 -18.63 -26.01 0.19
C ALA A 50 -19.30 -26.60 -1.05
N SER A 51 -20.47 -27.24 -0.89
CA SER A 51 -21.24 -27.74 -2.03
C SER A 51 -21.73 -26.65 -2.97
N ASP A 52 -22.25 -25.54 -2.41
CA ASP A 52 -22.71 -24.40 -3.20
C ASP A 52 -21.55 -23.72 -3.96
N ILE A 53 -20.39 -23.57 -3.30
CA ILE A 53 -19.13 -23.08 -3.89
C ILE A 53 -18.75 -23.93 -5.12
N ARG A 54 -18.76 -25.27 -4.98
CA ARG A 54 -18.44 -26.19 -6.10
C ARG A 54 -19.43 -26.07 -7.25
N VAL A 55 -20.73 -26.06 -6.96
CA VAL A 55 -21.79 -25.97 -7.98
C VAL A 55 -21.69 -24.68 -8.78
N LYS A 56 -21.30 -23.58 -8.13
CA LYS A 56 -21.12 -22.27 -8.75
C LYS A 56 -19.74 -22.06 -9.40
N GLY A 57 -18.81 -23.00 -9.24
CA GLY A 57 -17.45 -22.87 -9.77
C GLY A 57 -16.66 -21.72 -9.14
N ILE A 58 -16.92 -21.40 -7.87
CA ILE A 58 -16.19 -20.36 -7.14
C ILE A 58 -14.79 -20.88 -6.80
N GLU A 59 -13.76 -20.11 -7.15
CA GLU A 59 -12.36 -20.52 -6.97
C GLU A 59 -11.65 -19.83 -5.79
N ALA A 60 -12.23 -18.78 -5.24
CA ALA A 60 -11.68 -18.03 -4.12
C ALA A 60 -12.77 -17.58 -3.13
N VAL A 61 -12.48 -17.69 -1.84
CA VAL A 61 -13.39 -17.34 -0.74
C VAL A 61 -12.64 -16.53 0.32
N ALA A 62 -13.30 -15.48 0.81
CA ALA A 62 -12.89 -14.75 2.01
C ALA A 62 -13.78 -15.16 3.18
N ILE A 63 -13.19 -15.48 4.34
CA ILE A 63 -13.86 -15.84 5.59
C ILE A 63 -13.60 -14.72 6.60
N SER A 64 -14.65 -14.08 7.08
CA SER A 64 -14.56 -13.07 8.14
C SER A 64 -15.43 -13.44 9.31
N SER A 65 -14.99 -13.26 10.54
CA SER A 65 -15.80 -13.52 11.73
C SER A 65 -15.65 -12.42 12.77
N VAL A 66 -16.70 -12.20 13.56
CA VAL A 66 -16.66 -11.24 14.67
C VAL A 66 -15.56 -11.63 15.68
N PHE A 67 -14.78 -10.63 16.12
CA PHE A 67 -13.68 -10.79 17.08
C PHE A 67 -12.56 -11.76 16.64
N SER A 68 -12.43 -12.10 15.35
CA SER A 68 -11.30 -12.89 14.86
C SER A 68 -9.91 -12.29 15.11
N PRO A 69 -9.71 -10.96 15.21
CA PRO A 69 -8.42 -10.41 15.64
C PRO A 69 -8.06 -10.73 17.10
N ILE A 70 -9.03 -11.16 17.92
CA ILE A 70 -8.82 -11.64 19.28
C ILE A 70 -8.61 -13.16 19.27
N ASN A 71 -9.50 -13.88 18.58
CA ASN A 71 -9.46 -15.32 18.46
C ASN A 71 -9.91 -15.78 17.07
N GLY A 72 -8.94 -16.07 16.20
CA GLY A 72 -9.16 -16.51 14.81
C GLY A 72 -9.49 -18.01 14.66
N ALA A 73 -9.61 -18.78 15.75
CA ALA A 73 -9.76 -20.24 15.68
C ALA A 73 -10.94 -20.70 14.81
N MET A 74 -12.04 -19.94 14.82
CA MET A 74 -13.23 -20.22 14.01
C MET A 74 -12.97 -20.05 12.51
N GLU A 75 -12.28 -18.98 12.10
CA GLU A 75 -11.92 -18.77 10.70
C GLU A 75 -10.97 -19.86 10.21
N LEU A 76 -10.00 -20.25 11.04
CA LEU A 76 -9.06 -21.32 10.73
C LEU A 76 -9.75 -22.69 10.62
N ALA A 77 -10.69 -22.99 11.51
CA ALA A 77 -11.47 -24.23 11.47
C ALA A 77 -12.36 -24.29 10.22
N ALA A 78 -13.03 -23.19 9.88
CA ALA A 78 -13.82 -23.08 8.65
C ALA A 78 -12.95 -23.23 7.40
N ARG A 79 -11.78 -22.56 7.35
CA ARG A 79 -10.81 -22.71 6.25
C ARG A 79 -10.39 -24.17 6.08
N LYS A 80 -10.02 -24.84 7.18
CA LYS A 80 -9.61 -26.25 7.14
C LYS A 80 -10.72 -27.12 6.55
N ARG A 81 -11.96 -26.98 7.03
CA ARG A 81 -13.10 -27.78 6.56
C ARG A 81 -13.42 -27.51 5.08
N LEU A 82 -13.38 -26.25 4.64
CA LEU A 82 -13.57 -25.89 3.24
C LEU A 82 -12.51 -26.52 2.33
N LEU A 83 -11.24 -26.52 2.75
CA LEU A 83 -10.16 -27.12 1.97
C LEU A 83 -10.26 -28.65 1.89
N GLU A 84 -10.76 -29.31 2.93
CA GLU A 84 -11.07 -30.75 2.90
C GLU A 84 -12.20 -31.06 1.90
N SER A 85 -13.25 -30.23 1.88
CA SER A 85 -14.42 -30.42 1.02
C SER A 85 -14.23 -29.91 -0.41
N CYS A 86 -13.30 -28.96 -0.64
CA CYS A 86 -12.99 -28.36 -1.93
C CYS A 86 -11.46 -28.25 -2.13
N PRO A 87 -10.77 -29.37 -2.45
CA PRO A 87 -9.34 -29.33 -2.72
C PRO A 87 -9.03 -28.40 -3.91
N GLY A 88 -8.21 -27.38 -3.69
CA GLY A 88 -7.86 -26.36 -4.70
C GLY A 88 -8.58 -25.01 -4.53
N LEU A 89 -9.54 -24.91 -3.61
CA LEU A 89 -10.16 -23.62 -3.27
C LEU A 89 -9.12 -22.69 -2.62
N ARG A 90 -9.05 -21.44 -3.07
CA ARG A 90 -8.23 -20.41 -2.42
C ARG A 90 -9.02 -19.78 -1.30
N VAL A 91 -8.51 -19.83 -0.07
CA VAL A 91 -9.23 -19.36 1.11
C VAL A 91 -8.42 -18.33 1.87
N VAL A 92 -8.96 -17.13 2.00
CA VAL A 92 -8.43 -16.03 2.82
C VAL A 92 -9.20 -15.97 4.12
N VAL A 93 -8.50 -15.90 5.25
CA VAL A 93 -9.09 -15.58 6.55
C VAL A 93 -8.83 -14.13 6.89
N SER A 94 -9.84 -13.45 7.41
CA SER A 94 -9.82 -12.02 7.62
C SER A 94 -8.86 -11.60 8.74
N SER A 95 -8.61 -12.49 9.71
CA SER A 95 -7.67 -12.30 10.81
C SER A 95 -6.22 -12.10 10.36
N ASP A 96 -5.86 -12.56 9.16
CA ASP A 96 -4.49 -12.45 8.63
C ASP A 96 -4.26 -11.12 7.87
N ILE A 97 -5.33 -10.39 7.55
CA ILE A 97 -5.27 -9.20 6.68
C ILE A 97 -5.50 -7.90 7.46
N GLY A 98 -6.62 -7.82 8.18
CA GLY A 98 -7.17 -6.55 8.64
C GLY A 98 -7.30 -6.47 10.15
N ARG A 99 -7.36 -5.23 10.63
CA ARG A 99 -7.43 -4.90 12.06
C ARG A 99 -8.86 -5.03 12.60
N ILE A 100 -9.05 -4.48 13.80
CA ILE A 100 -10.36 -4.25 14.40
C ILE A 100 -11.28 -3.48 13.41
N GLY A 101 -12.55 -3.85 13.38
CA GLY A 101 -13.55 -3.38 12.41
C GLY A 101 -13.99 -4.53 11.49
N LEU A 102 -15.26 -4.94 11.56
CA LEU A 102 -15.75 -6.11 10.81
C LEU A 102 -15.85 -5.82 9.31
N LEU A 103 -16.51 -4.71 8.95
CA LEU A 103 -16.83 -4.40 7.56
C LEU A 103 -15.58 -4.09 6.73
N GLU A 104 -14.67 -3.30 7.28
CA GLU A 104 -13.42 -2.94 6.60
C GLU A 104 -12.47 -4.14 6.50
N ARG A 105 -12.47 -5.04 7.49
CA ARG A 105 -11.68 -6.27 7.47
C ARG A 105 -12.27 -7.30 6.50
N GLU A 106 -13.59 -7.45 6.46
CA GLU A 106 -14.28 -8.26 5.45
C GLU A 106 -13.92 -7.75 4.04
N SER A 107 -14.03 -6.43 3.82
CA SER A 107 -13.68 -5.79 2.54
C SER A 107 -12.22 -6.00 2.14
N ALA A 108 -11.30 -5.93 3.12
CA ALA A 108 -9.89 -6.21 2.89
C ALA A 108 -9.62 -7.68 2.50
N ALA A 109 -10.25 -8.62 3.19
CA ALA A 109 -10.14 -10.05 2.89
C ALA A 109 -10.72 -10.38 1.50
N ILE A 110 -11.85 -9.77 1.16
CA ILE A 110 -12.48 -9.82 -0.17
C ILE A 110 -11.52 -9.31 -1.24
N MET A 111 -10.92 -8.14 -1.03
CA MET A 111 -9.99 -7.55 -1.97
C MET A 111 -8.78 -8.46 -2.19
N ASN A 112 -8.18 -8.96 -1.11
CA ASN A 112 -7.06 -9.89 -1.19
C ASN A 112 -7.42 -11.18 -1.95
N ALA A 113 -8.56 -11.79 -1.62
CA ALA A 113 -9.05 -13.02 -2.26
C ALA A 113 -9.22 -12.86 -3.78
N SER A 114 -9.72 -11.70 -4.22
CA SER A 114 -9.92 -11.41 -5.65
C SER A 114 -8.62 -11.24 -6.44
N LEU A 115 -7.48 -11.05 -5.77
CA LEU A 115 -6.16 -10.83 -6.38
C LEU A 115 -5.28 -12.10 -6.39
N LEU A 116 -5.65 -13.16 -5.69
CA LEU A 116 -4.80 -14.35 -5.50
C LEU A 116 -4.38 -15.01 -6.82
N GLU A 117 -5.28 -15.08 -7.80
CA GLU A 117 -4.96 -15.68 -9.11
C GLU A 117 -3.95 -14.84 -9.88
N LEU A 118 -4.19 -13.52 -9.96
CA LEU A 118 -3.27 -12.57 -10.61
C LEU A 118 -1.90 -12.60 -9.93
N SER A 119 -1.88 -12.63 -8.60
CA SER A 119 -0.66 -12.72 -7.81
C SER A 119 0.12 -14.00 -8.12
N SER A 120 -0.56 -15.15 -8.11
CA SER A 120 0.05 -16.45 -8.39
C SER A 120 0.73 -16.47 -9.77
N ARG A 121 0.03 -15.95 -10.80
CA ARG A 121 0.56 -15.82 -12.17
C ARG A 121 1.74 -14.87 -12.24
N THR A 122 1.67 -13.73 -11.56
CA THR A 122 2.73 -12.71 -11.57
C THR A 122 4.00 -13.24 -10.92
N VAL A 123 3.87 -13.85 -9.74
CA VAL A 123 4.99 -14.46 -9.03
C VAL A 123 5.61 -15.60 -9.83
N GLU A 124 4.80 -16.42 -10.52
CA GLU A 124 5.32 -17.49 -11.37
C GLU A 124 6.06 -16.95 -12.61
N ALA A 125 5.52 -15.91 -13.25
CA ALA A 125 6.16 -15.27 -14.39
C ALA A 125 7.51 -14.63 -13.99
N LEU A 126 7.58 -13.98 -12.83
CA LEU A 126 8.83 -13.45 -12.28
C LEU A 126 9.84 -14.56 -12.00
N ARG A 127 9.42 -15.64 -11.34
CA ARG A 127 10.28 -16.81 -11.08
C ARG A 127 10.84 -17.40 -12.37
N SER A 128 9.98 -17.64 -13.35
CA SER A 128 10.39 -18.17 -14.66
C SER A 128 11.37 -17.25 -15.38
N THR A 129 11.16 -15.93 -15.29
CA THR A 129 12.06 -14.92 -15.90
C THR A 129 13.43 -14.92 -15.23
N LEU A 130 13.49 -14.98 -13.90
CA LEU A 130 14.74 -15.05 -13.15
C LEU A 130 15.50 -16.35 -13.47
N GLN A 131 14.81 -17.49 -13.52
CA GLN A 131 15.41 -18.77 -13.91
C GLN A 131 15.95 -18.74 -15.35
N ALA A 132 15.21 -18.16 -16.29
CA ALA A 132 15.67 -17.99 -17.68
C ALA A 132 16.91 -17.09 -17.78
N ALA A 133 17.07 -16.14 -16.85
CA ALA A 133 18.26 -15.31 -16.71
C ALA A 133 19.42 -16.01 -15.95
N GLY A 134 19.24 -17.27 -15.53
CA GLY A 134 20.23 -18.03 -14.78
C GLY A 134 20.31 -17.67 -13.29
N LEU A 135 19.30 -16.98 -12.75
CA LEU A 135 19.23 -16.59 -11.34
C LEU A 135 18.38 -17.60 -10.56
N SER A 136 18.98 -18.19 -9.52
CA SER A 136 18.33 -19.17 -8.63
C SER A 136 18.14 -18.65 -7.20
N CYS A 137 18.33 -17.36 -6.97
CA CYS A 137 18.16 -16.75 -5.66
C CYS A 137 16.68 -16.53 -5.30
N PRO A 138 16.35 -16.48 -4.00
CA PRO A 138 15.07 -15.95 -3.56
C PRO A 138 14.89 -14.51 -4.06
N PHE A 139 13.66 -14.14 -4.38
CA PHE A 139 13.30 -12.76 -4.72
C PHE A 139 12.21 -12.23 -3.81
N PHE A 140 12.24 -10.92 -3.62
CA PHE A 140 11.39 -10.19 -2.71
C PHE A 140 10.65 -9.11 -3.47
N ILE A 141 9.48 -8.73 -2.95
CA ILE A 141 8.63 -7.67 -3.49
C ILE A 141 8.39 -6.67 -2.38
N THR A 142 8.41 -5.39 -2.72
CA THR A 142 8.19 -4.30 -1.78
C THR A 142 6.72 -4.20 -1.39
N GLN A 143 6.49 -4.01 -0.09
CA GLN A 143 5.19 -3.81 0.52
C GLN A 143 4.79 -2.33 0.51
N ASN A 144 3.53 -2.08 0.84
CA ASN A 144 2.91 -0.77 0.95
C ASN A 144 3.37 0.06 2.17
N ASP A 145 4.31 -0.45 2.96
CA ASP A 145 4.87 0.22 4.12
C ASP A 145 6.38 0.46 4.01
N GLY A 146 6.96 0.22 2.82
CA GLY A 146 8.38 0.39 2.53
C GLY A 146 9.27 -0.77 2.99
N THR A 147 8.69 -1.92 3.35
CA THR A 147 9.42 -3.15 3.71
C THR A 147 9.31 -4.22 2.62
N LEU A 148 9.96 -5.37 2.81
CA LEU A 148 10.00 -6.47 1.85
C LEU A 148 9.13 -7.65 2.28
N MET A 149 8.57 -8.33 1.28
CA MET A 149 7.86 -9.59 1.42
C MET A 149 8.43 -10.62 0.45
N GLY A 150 8.60 -11.86 0.91
CA GLY A 150 9.00 -12.97 0.05
C GLY A 150 7.93 -13.33 -0.97
N ALA A 151 8.34 -13.91 -2.10
CA ALA A 151 7.46 -14.30 -3.20
C ALA A 151 6.22 -15.12 -2.79
N GLU A 152 6.37 -16.07 -1.87
CA GLU A 152 5.23 -16.90 -1.41
C GLU A 152 4.24 -16.11 -0.55
N ALA A 153 4.72 -15.23 0.32
CA ALA A 153 3.83 -14.35 1.08
C ALA A 153 3.08 -13.37 0.17
N VAL A 154 3.67 -12.92 -0.95
CA VAL A 154 2.96 -12.11 -1.96
C VAL A 154 1.84 -12.89 -2.65
N ARG A 155 2.01 -14.21 -2.83
CA ARG A 155 0.93 -15.06 -3.38
C ARG A 155 -0.27 -15.12 -2.45
N GLU A 156 -0.02 -15.15 -1.14
CA GLU A 156 -1.06 -15.20 -0.12
C GLU A 156 -1.67 -13.83 0.18
N PHE A 157 -0.86 -12.77 0.13
CA PHE A 157 -1.21 -11.42 0.58
C PHE A 157 -0.93 -10.32 -0.47
N PRO A 158 -1.37 -10.46 -1.73
CA PRO A 158 -1.08 -9.46 -2.78
C PRO A 158 -1.63 -8.07 -2.47
N VAL A 159 -2.64 -7.94 -1.61
CA VAL A 159 -3.18 -6.63 -1.24
C VAL A 159 -2.13 -5.74 -0.55
N LEU A 160 -1.13 -6.33 0.10
CA LEU A 160 -0.05 -5.61 0.79
C LEU A 160 0.98 -5.00 -0.17
N THR A 161 0.91 -5.27 -1.48
CA THR A 161 1.78 -4.64 -2.48
C THR A 161 1.19 -3.37 -3.07
N PHE A 162 0.00 -2.94 -2.63
CA PHE A 162 -0.66 -1.73 -3.13
C PHE A 162 0.14 -0.49 -2.80
N ALA A 163 0.29 0.44 -3.74
CA ALA A 163 1.06 1.67 -3.53
C ALA A 163 2.52 1.43 -3.06
N SER A 164 3.12 0.28 -3.39
CA SER A 164 4.53 0.02 -3.09
C SER A 164 5.50 0.92 -3.88
N GLY A 165 5.07 1.47 -5.02
CA GLY A 165 5.83 2.45 -5.79
C GLY A 165 6.11 3.72 -4.96
N PRO A 166 5.09 4.48 -4.55
CA PRO A 166 5.27 5.66 -3.71
C PRO A 166 6.08 5.41 -2.44
N THR A 167 5.88 4.27 -1.77
CA THR A 167 6.63 3.94 -0.55
C THR A 167 8.10 3.69 -0.84
N ASN A 168 8.45 3.05 -1.95
CA ASN A 168 9.84 2.92 -2.38
C ASN A 168 10.45 4.29 -2.67
N SER A 169 9.75 5.18 -3.37
CA SER A 169 10.25 6.53 -3.62
C SER A 169 10.50 7.31 -2.32
N MET A 170 9.64 7.13 -1.31
CA MET A 170 9.81 7.68 0.03
C MET A 170 11.04 7.13 0.76
N ARG A 171 11.22 5.80 0.75
CA ARG A 171 12.40 5.13 1.31
C ARG A 171 13.68 5.60 0.65
N GLY A 172 13.69 5.67 -0.68
CA GLY A 172 14.83 6.15 -1.44
C GLY A 172 15.10 7.63 -1.24
N ALA A 173 14.08 8.46 -1.11
CA ALA A 173 14.22 9.88 -0.77
C ALA A 173 14.95 10.04 0.57
N ALA A 174 14.49 9.32 1.61
CA ALA A 174 15.12 9.32 2.93
C ALA A 174 16.59 8.88 2.87
N PHE A 175 16.87 7.79 2.14
CA PHE A 175 18.22 7.28 1.96
C PHE A 175 19.15 8.28 1.24
N LEU A 176 18.65 8.92 0.17
CA LEU A 176 19.44 9.81 -0.67
C LEU A 176 19.74 11.16 -0.02
N THR A 177 18.90 11.61 0.93
CA THR A 177 19.10 12.90 1.62
C THR A 177 19.64 12.74 3.04
N GLY A 178 19.46 11.58 3.67
CA GLY A 178 19.70 11.37 5.09
C GLY A 178 18.57 11.91 5.99
N GLU A 179 17.51 12.44 5.42
CA GLU A 179 16.36 12.98 6.16
C GLU A 179 15.39 11.85 6.53
N THR A 180 15.15 11.66 7.83
CA THR A 180 14.25 10.61 8.31
C THR A 180 12.82 11.08 8.51
N ASP A 181 12.60 12.39 8.60
CA ASP A 181 11.31 13.01 8.91
C ASP A 181 11.07 14.17 7.93
N ALA A 182 10.26 13.94 6.91
CA ALA A 182 10.08 14.84 5.77
C ALA A 182 8.76 14.58 5.02
N ILE A 183 8.38 15.54 4.17
CA ILE A 183 7.36 15.30 3.13
C ILE A 183 8.07 14.93 1.84
N VAL A 184 7.73 13.79 1.27
CA VAL A 184 8.26 13.36 -0.02
C VAL A 184 7.23 13.64 -1.09
N VAL A 185 7.69 14.24 -2.19
CA VAL A 185 6.90 14.52 -3.39
C VAL A 185 7.57 13.82 -4.57
N ASP A 186 7.01 12.67 -4.97
CA ASP A 186 7.44 11.91 -6.13
C ASP A 186 6.66 12.36 -7.36
N ILE A 187 7.31 13.09 -8.26
CA ILE A 187 6.69 13.57 -9.50
C ILE A 187 7.11 12.66 -10.64
N GLY A 188 6.15 11.91 -11.18
CA GLY A 188 6.32 11.05 -12.35
C GLY A 188 5.99 11.74 -13.68
N GLY A 189 5.77 10.92 -14.70
CA GLY A 189 5.29 11.40 -16.01
C GLY A 189 3.79 11.70 -16.05
N THR A 190 3.00 11.08 -15.18
CA THR A 190 1.52 11.18 -15.18
C THR A 190 0.96 11.79 -13.91
N THR A 191 1.56 11.45 -12.78
CA THR A 191 1.03 11.67 -11.44
C THR A 191 2.12 12.17 -10.52
N THR A 192 1.70 12.84 -9.46
CA THR A 192 2.55 13.21 -8.34
C THR A 192 1.99 12.52 -7.11
N ASP A 193 2.83 11.77 -6.41
CA ASP A 193 2.50 11.10 -5.16
C ASP A 193 3.17 11.83 -4.00
N ILE A 194 2.38 12.23 -3.01
CA ILE A 194 2.82 13.04 -1.88
C ILE A 194 2.52 12.29 -0.60
N GLY A 195 3.49 12.16 0.29
CA GLY A 195 3.24 11.66 1.63
C GLY A 195 4.41 11.92 2.56
N ALA A 196 4.21 11.63 3.84
CA ALA A 196 5.20 11.90 4.86
C ALA A 196 6.01 10.65 5.21
N ILE A 197 7.28 10.84 5.52
CA ILE A 197 8.12 9.84 6.17
C ILE A 197 8.35 10.22 7.62
N GLN A 198 8.46 9.21 8.48
CA GLN A 198 8.83 9.33 9.88
C GLN A 198 9.84 8.22 10.20
N ARG A 199 10.97 8.58 10.82
CA ARG A 199 12.07 7.62 11.08
C ARG A 199 12.52 6.85 9.81
N GLY A 200 12.43 7.49 8.65
CA GLY A 200 12.78 6.90 7.36
C GLY A 200 11.76 5.90 6.80
N PHE A 201 10.59 5.72 7.42
CA PHE A 201 9.51 4.87 6.91
C PHE A 201 8.31 5.71 6.45
N PRO A 202 7.59 5.29 5.39
CA PRO A 202 6.31 5.89 5.02
C PRO A 202 5.34 5.90 6.20
N ARG A 203 4.77 7.07 6.49
CA ARG A 203 3.70 7.19 7.47
C ARG A 203 2.46 6.45 6.96
N GLN A 204 1.88 5.62 7.82
CA GLN A 204 0.64 4.92 7.52
C GLN A 204 -0.58 5.80 7.80
N ALA A 205 -1.64 5.61 7.02
CA ALA A 205 -2.93 6.21 7.31
C ALA A 205 -3.45 5.74 8.68
N SER A 206 -3.90 6.67 9.51
CA SER A 206 -4.41 6.38 10.86
C SER A 206 -5.84 5.83 10.89
N THR A 207 -6.53 5.86 9.74
CA THR A 207 -7.95 5.52 9.61
C THR A 207 -8.21 4.67 8.37
N VAL A 208 -9.48 4.33 8.16
CA VAL A 208 -9.96 3.56 7.01
C VAL A 208 -9.58 4.24 5.71
N VAL A 209 -8.96 3.49 4.80
CA VAL A 209 -8.57 3.96 3.47
C VAL A 209 -9.62 3.53 2.45
N ASP A 210 -9.92 4.41 1.49
CA ASP A 210 -10.76 4.11 0.35
C ASP A 210 -9.88 3.73 -0.85
N ILE A 211 -10.09 2.54 -1.39
CA ILE A 211 -9.36 2.01 -2.53
C ILE A 211 -10.37 1.62 -3.59
N GLY A 212 -10.51 2.45 -4.61
CA GLY A 212 -11.45 2.22 -5.70
C GLY A 212 -12.91 2.15 -5.23
N GLY A 213 -13.29 2.90 -4.20
CA GLY A 213 -14.62 2.89 -3.59
C GLY A 213 -14.82 1.81 -2.53
N VAL A 214 -13.79 1.03 -2.20
CA VAL A 214 -13.83 0.00 -1.16
C VAL A 214 -13.11 0.51 0.07
N ARG A 215 -13.82 0.55 1.21
CA ARG A 215 -13.28 0.97 2.50
C ARG A 215 -12.57 -0.20 3.18
N THR A 216 -11.29 -0.02 3.50
CA THR A 216 -10.42 -1.09 4.04
C THR A 216 -9.63 -0.62 5.26
N ASN A 217 -9.22 -1.56 6.12
CA ASN A 217 -8.46 -1.28 7.35
C ASN A 217 -7.09 -1.98 7.43
N PHE A 218 -6.58 -2.52 6.32
CA PHE A 218 -5.19 -2.93 6.24
C PHE A 218 -4.30 -1.69 6.10
N ARG A 219 -3.03 -1.83 6.50
CA ARG A 219 -2.07 -0.73 6.52
C ARG A 219 -1.84 -0.23 5.11
N MET A 220 -1.94 1.07 4.92
CA MET A 220 -1.64 1.74 3.66
C MET A 220 -0.86 3.01 3.97
N PRO A 221 0.05 3.42 3.08
CA PRO A 221 0.77 4.66 3.27
C PRO A 221 -0.21 5.82 3.09
N ASP A 222 -0.06 6.87 3.89
CA ASP A 222 -0.85 8.10 3.76
C ASP A 222 -0.32 8.91 2.57
N VAL A 223 -0.73 8.49 1.38
CA VAL A 223 -0.31 9.05 0.09
C VAL A 223 -1.48 9.81 -0.53
N PHE A 224 -1.21 11.07 -0.86
CA PHE A 224 -2.09 11.89 -1.66
C PHE A 224 -1.55 12.01 -3.09
N SER A 225 -2.30 11.45 -4.04
CA SER A 225 -1.95 11.50 -5.46
C SER A 225 -2.71 12.62 -6.18
N ILE A 226 -1.99 13.36 -7.03
CA ILE A 226 -2.58 14.37 -7.93
C ILE A 226 -2.21 14.08 -9.38
N GLY A 227 -3.09 14.42 -10.31
CA GLY A 227 -2.91 14.28 -11.76
C GLY A 227 -1.93 15.30 -12.37
N LEU A 228 -0.73 15.38 -11.80
CA LEU A 228 0.35 16.28 -12.20
C LEU A 228 1.62 15.45 -12.43
N GLY A 229 2.12 15.41 -13.64
CA GLY A 229 3.43 14.86 -13.98
C GLY A 229 3.97 15.56 -15.22
N GLY A 230 5.15 15.15 -15.70
CA GLY A 230 5.79 15.78 -16.88
C GLY A 230 4.94 15.76 -18.15
N GLY A 231 4.13 14.72 -18.34
CA GLY A 231 3.23 14.56 -19.47
C GLY A 231 1.82 15.13 -19.26
N SER A 232 1.54 15.76 -18.11
CA SER A 232 0.22 16.35 -17.86
C SER A 232 -0.09 17.44 -18.89
N LEU A 233 -1.27 17.38 -19.47
CA LEU A 233 -1.70 18.32 -20.51
C LEU A 233 -1.87 19.72 -19.91
N VAL A 234 -1.46 20.73 -20.68
CA VAL A 234 -1.67 22.14 -20.36
C VAL A 234 -2.64 22.73 -21.37
N ARG A 235 -3.72 23.34 -20.90
CA ARG A 235 -4.75 23.95 -21.76
C ARG A 235 -5.06 25.37 -21.30
N ARG A 236 -5.22 26.28 -22.28
CA ARG A 236 -5.76 27.62 -22.07
C ARG A 236 -7.26 27.61 -22.36
N GLY A 237 -8.06 28.08 -21.39
CA GLY A 237 -9.49 28.25 -21.52
C GLY A 237 -9.87 29.48 -22.35
N PRO A 238 -11.13 29.59 -22.80
CA PRO A 238 -11.62 30.74 -23.56
C PRO A 238 -11.54 32.08 -22.81
N ASP A 239 -11.57 32.03 -21.48
CA ASP A 239 -11.43 33.16 -20.55
C ASP A 239 -9.97 33.51 -20.22
N GLY A 240 -9.01 32.81 -20.83
CA GLY A 240 -7.59 32.96 -20.57
C GLY A 240 -7.08 32.17 -19.35
N SER A 241 -7.95 31.44 -18.63
CA SER A 241 -7.53 30.57 -17.52
C SER A 241 -6.63 29.43 -18.01
N VAL A 242 -5.74 28.96 -17.14
CA VAL A 242 -4.86 27.81 -17.43
C VAL A 242 -5.28 26.62 -16.59
N SER A 243 -5.33 25.46 -17.22
CA SER A 243 -5.55 24.17 -16.56
C SER A 243 -4.40 23.22 -16.82
N VAL A 244 -4.04 22.45 -15.80
CA VAL A 244 -2.97 21.45 -15.83
C VAL A 244 -3.55 20.10 -15.41
N GLY A 245 -3.42 19.09 -16.27
CA GLY A 245 -3.99 17.77 -16.03
C GLY A 245 -5.53 17.78 -15.96
N PRO A 246 -6.15 16.72 -15.38
CA PRO A 246 -5.52 15.50 -14.91
C PRO A 246 -5.09 14.55 -16.06
N GLN A 247 -5.49 14.86 -17.29
CA GLN A 247 -5.09 14.08 -18.47
C GLN A 247 -3.57 14.17 -18.68
N SER A 248 -2.95 13.06 -19.06
CA SER A 248 -1.52 12.99 -19.39
C SER A 248 -1.28 12.13 -20.64
N VAL A 249 -0.26 12.48 -21.40
CA VAL A 249 0.24 11.66 -22.52
C VAL A 249 1.04 10.43 -22.04
N GLY A 250 1.41 10.40 -20.75
CA GLY A 250 2.09 9.28 -20.11
C GLY A 250 3.35 8.82 -20.84
N TYR A 251 3.46 7.52 -21.12
CA TYR A 251 4.62 6.94 -21.82
C TYR A 251 4.81 7.49 -23.24
N ARG A 252 3.81 8.17 -23.82
CA ARG A 252 3.88 8.77 -25.17
C ARG A 252 4.47 10.17 -25.18
N ILE A 253 4.96 10.67 -24.04
CA ILE A 253 5.54 12.02 -23.93
C ILE A 253 6.62 12.30 -24.98
N THR A 254 7.49 11.33 -25.27
CA THR A 254 8.57 11.45 -26.26
C THR A 254 8.10 11.48 -27.73
N LYS A 255 6.79 11.35 -27.97
CA LYS A 255 6.17 11.43 -29.29
C LYS A 255 5.14 12.55 -29.39
N GLU A 256 4.41 12.81 -28.31
CA GLU A 256 3.28 13.73 -28.32
C GLU A 256 3.58 15.13 -27.79
N ALA A 257 4.59 15.29 -26.92
CA ALA A 257 4.93 16.62 -26.38
C ALA A 257 5.63 17.50 -27.43
N LEU A 258 5.46 18.82 -27.33
CA LEU A 258 5.98 19.78 -28.32
C LEU A 258 7.50 19.72 -28.44
N VAL A 259 8.22 19.64 -27.32
CA VAL A 259 9.69 19.53 -27.30
C VAL A 259 10.24 18.27 -27.96
N PHE A 260 9.38 17.28 -28.25
CA PHE A 260 9.75 16.08 -29.00
C PHE A 260 9.12 16.02 -30.41
N GLY A 261 8.61 17.15 -30.92
CA GLY A 261 8.02 17.26 -32.26
C GLY A 261 6.56 16.81 -32.35
N GLY A 262 5.90 16.60 -31.21
CA GLY A 262 4.48 16.31 -31.14
C GLY A 262 3.59 17.56 -31.22
N ALA A 263 2.30 17.38 -30.97
CA ALA A 263 1.28 18.44 -31.07
C ALA A 263 0.57 18.77 -29.74
N THR A 264 0.91 18.06 -28.67
CA THR A 264 0.25 18.17 -27.37
C THR A 264 1.12 18.99 -26.42
N MET A 265 0.59 20.09 -25.88
CA MET A 265 1.28 20.87 -24.87
C MET A 265 1.22 20.18 -23.50
N THR A 266 2.37 20.02 -22.87
CA THR A 266 2.58 19.33 -21.59
C THR A 266 3.32 20.20 -20.57
N THR A 267 3.34 19.81 -19.31
CA THR A 267 4.12 20.52 -18.28
C THR A 267 5.63 20.45 -18.51
N THR A 268 6.15 19.40 -19.17
CA THR A 268 7.54 19.36 -19.64
C THR A 268 7.82 20.48 -20.65
N ASP A 269 6.90 20.75 -21.58
CA ASP A 269 7.04 21.87 -22.53
C ASP A 269 7.10 23.21 -21.80
N ILE A 270 6.24 23.41 -20.79
CA ILE A 270 6.24 24.61 -19.93
C ILE A 270 7.55 24.74 -19.16
N ALA A 271 8.10 23.65 -18.61
CA ALA A 271 9.36 23.68 -17.88
C ALA A 271 10.55 24.06 -18.78
N VAL A 272 10.58 23.58 -20.03
CA VAL A 272 11.60 23.95 -21.02
C VAL A 272 11.41 25.41 -21.46
N ALA A 273 10.18 25.84 -21.75
CA ALA A 273 9.89 27.22 -22.12
C ALA A 273 10.23 28.23 -21.00
N ALA A 274 10.05 27.85 -19.74
CA ALA A 274 10.44 28.63 -18.57
C ALA A 274 11.96 28.62 -18.28
N GLY A 275 12.76 27.91 -19.10
CA GLY A 275 14.21 27.79 -18.91
C GLY A 275 14.61 26.99 -17.66
N LYS A 276 13.71 26.18 -17.10
CA LYS A 276 13.97 25.39 -15.88
C LYS A 276 14.75 24.10 -16.15
N VAL A 277 14.67 23.58 -17.37
CA VAL A 277 15.30 22.32 -17.77
C VAL A 277 15.65 22.33 -19.26
N SER A 278 16.66 21.54 -19.64
CA SER A 278 17.02 21.30 -21.04
C SER A 278 16.64 19.87 -21.44
N ILE A 279 15.48 19.71 -22.09
CA ILE A 279 14.94 18.43 -22.56
C ILE A 279 14.35 18.66 -23.96
N GLY A 280 14.64 17.75 -24.90
CA GLY A 280 14.14 17.84 -26.27
C GLY A 280 14.65 19.10 -27.00
N GLU A 281 13.85 19.60 -27.94
CA GLU A 281 14.16 20.78 -28.74
C GLU A 281 13.52 22.05 -28.16
N ALA A 282 14.32 22.89 -27.49
CA ALA A 282 13.83 24.14 -26.89
C ALA A 282 13.20 25.11 -27.91
N ALA A 283 13.61 25.05 -29.17
CA ALA A 283 13.03 25.84 -30.26
C ALA A 283 11.54 25.51 -30.52
N ALA A 284 11.10 24.28 -30.20
CA ALA A 284 9.71 23.88 -30.39
C ALA A 284 8.74 24.59 -29.43
N VAL A 285 9.25 25.19 -28.35
CA VAL A 285 8.45 25.88 -27.32
C VAL A 285 8.79 27.36 -27.19
N SER A 286 9.70 27.89 -28.01
CA SER A 286 10.08 29.31 -27.96
C SER A 286 8.98 30.27 -28.37
N SER A 287 7.96 29.78 -29.10
CA SER A 287 6.78 30.55 -29.50
C SER A 287 5.66 30.55 -28.47
N LEU A 288 5.83 29.85 -27.33
CA LEU A 288 4.80 29.85 -26.29
C LEU A 288 4.68 31.24 -25.67
N ASP A 289 3.43 31.67 -25.52
CA ASP A 289 3.07 32.94 -24.89
C ASP A 289 3.61 33.01 -23.45
N ARG A 290 4.22 34.13 -23.08
CA ARG A 290 4.86 34.29 -21.77
C ARG A 290 3.84 34.19 -20.64
N ASP A 291 2.68 34.80 -20.80
CA ASP A 291 1.62 34.79 -19.80
C ASP A 291 1.08 33.36 -19.58
N LEU A 292 1.01 32.56 -20.64
CA LEU A 292 0.64 31.14 -20.56
C LEU A 292 1.67 30.35 -19.75
N VAL A 293 2.96 30.55 -20.01
CA VAL A 293 4.05 29.86 -19.28
C VAL A 293 4.03 30.24 -17.80
N GLU A 294 3.95 31.53 -17.49
CA GLU A 294 3.92 32.03 -16.11
C GLU A 294 2.68 31.53 -15.35
N SER A 295 1.50 31.57 -15.98
CA SER A 295 0.25 31.07 -15.40
C SER A 295 0.28 29.55 -15.20
N SER A 296 0.89 28.79 -16.11
CA SER A 296 1.05 27.34 -15.97
C SER A 296 1.96 26.98 -14.80
N ILE A 297 3.09 27.69 -14.65
CA ILE A 297 4.01 27.49 -13.51
C ILE A 297 3.31 27.84 -12.18
N ALA A 298 2.52 28.92 -12.15
CA ALA A 298 1.74 29.29 -10.97
C ALA A 298 0.72 28.21 -10.59
N GLU A 299 0.02 27.63 -11.58
CA GLU A 299 -0.94 26.55 -11.35
C GLU A 299 -0.26 25.27 -10.85
N ILE A 300 0.86 24.86 -11.46
CA ILE A 300 1.68 23.72 -11.00
C ILE A 300 2.11 23.92 -9.55
N LYS A 301 2.64 25.10 -9.22
CA LYS A 301 3.04 25.45 -7.85
C LYS A 301 1.86 25.34 -6.89
N ARG A 302 0.69 25.90 -7.24
CA ARG A 302 -0.52 25.85 -6.41
C ARG A 302 -1.04 24.43 -6.20
N MET A 303 -0.91 23.54 -7.19
CA MET A 303 -1.25 22.13 -7.04
C MET A 303 -0.31 21.43 -6.05
N LEU A 304 1.00 21.66 -6.16
CA LEU A 304 2.00 21.10 -5.26
C LEU A 304 1.87 21.63 -3.83
N GLU A 305 1.68 22.95 -3.64
CA GLU A 305 1.48 23.56 -2.32
C GLU A 305 0.27 22.96 -1.60
N ARG A 306 -0.87 22.80 -2.30
CA ARG A 306 -2.06 22.15 -1.72
C ARG A 306 -1.81 20.70 -1.32
N GLY A 307 -1.07 19.96 -2.15
CA GLY A 307 -0.76 18.56 -1.88
C GLY A 307 0.19 18.38 -0.69
N VAL A 308 1.23 19.21 -0.60
CA VAL A 308 2.15 19.25 0.54
C VAL A 308 1.41 19.66 1.81
N GLU A 309 0.62 20.72 1.79
CA GLU A 309 -0.13 21.19 2.96
C GLU A 309 -1.10 20.12 3.49
N ARG A 310 -1.78 19.39 2.60
CA ARG A 310 -2.63 18.25 3.00
C ARG A 310 -1.87 17.13 3.70
N SER A 311 -0.60 16.95 3.36
CA SER A 311 0.24 15.86 3.86
C SER A 311 1.08 16.28 5.07
N ARG A 312 0.97 17.54 5.52
CA ARG A 312 1.64 18.02 6.73
C ARG A 312 1.00 17.40 7.96
N ILE A 313 1.86 16.90 8.84
CA ILE A 313 1.47 16.27 10.10
C ILE A 313 1.40 17.31 11.23
N SER A 314 2.23 18.35 11.16
CA SER A 314 2.28 19.41 12.17
C SER A 314 2.51 20.79 11.52
N PRO A 315 2.25 21.87 12.27
CA PRO A 315 2.59 23.23 11.86
C PRO A 315 4.10 23.49 11.80
N GLU A 316 4.92 22.61 12.40
CA GLU A 316 6.37 22.78 12.40
C GLU A 316 6.93 22.62 10.98
N PRO A 317 7.94 23.41 10.60
CA PRO A 317 8.57 23.26 9.29
C PRO A 317 9.33 21.92 9.22
N ILE A 318 8.90 21.04 8.33
CA ILE A 318 9.63 19.83 7.94
C ILE A 318 10.10 19.94 6.49
N PRO A 319 11.28 19.39 6.14
CA PRO A 319 11.80 19.50 4.78
C PRO A 319 10.87 18.81 3.77
N VAL A 320 10.83 19.36 2.55
CA VAL A 320 10.16 18.72 1.42
C VAL A 320 11.23 18.12 0.51
N ILE A 321 11.15 16.82 0.23
CA ILE A 321 12.08 16.14 -0.67
C ILE A 321 11.37 15.88 -2.00
N ALA A 322 11.94 16.36 -3.10
CA ALA A 322 11.40 16.17 -4.44
C ALA A 322 12.16 15.08 -5.19
N VAL A 323 11.45 14.03 -5.58
CA VAL A 323 11.99 12.88 -6.32
C VAL A 323 11.18 12.59 -7.58
N GLY A 324 11.64 11.64 -8.39
CA GLY A 324 11.01 11.27 -9.66
C GLY A 324 11.49 12.14 -10.83
N GLY A 325 11.38 11.60 -12.05
CA GLY A 325 11.85 12.27 -13.26
C GLY A 325 11.13 13.60 -13.55
N GLY A 326 9.89 13.75 -13.07
CA GLY A 326 9.11 14.98 -13.14
C GLY A 326 9.46 16.01 -12.06
N SER A 327 10.41 15.75 -11.15
CA SER A 327 10.79 16.68 -10.08
C SER A 327 11.31 18.03 -10.61
N ILE A 328 11.59 18.12 -11.92
CA ILE A 328 11.86 19.36 -12.67
C ILE A 328 10.73 20.39 -12.55
N LEU A 329 9.50 19.94 -12.28
CA LEU A 329 8.33 20.81 -12.07
C LEU A 329 8.31 21.45 -10.68
N MET A 330 9.09 20.90 -9.75
CA MET A 330 9.10 21.34 -8.36
C MET A 330 9.88 22.68 -8.21
N PRO A 331 9.26 23.72 -7.61
CA PRO A 331 9.98 24.96 -7.26
C PRO A 331 11.03 24.71 -6.16
N SER A 332 11.96 25.66 -5.97
CA SER A 332 12.95 25.59 -4.88
C SER A 332 12.34 25.77 -3.49
N ARG A 333 11.13 26.35 -3.41
CA ARG A 333 10.38 26.57 -2.17
C ARG A 333 8.87 26.40 -2.40
N LEU A 334 8.18 25.89 -1.40
CA LEU A 334 6.71 25.83 -1.31
C LEU A 334 6.29 26.54 -0.03
N GLY A 335 5.64 27.71 -0.17
CA GLY A 335 5.52 28.65 0.95
C GLY A 335 6.87 28.91 1.63
N ASP A 336 6.94 28.66 2.94
CA ASP A 336 8.16 28.81 3.74
C ASP A 336 9.09 27.59 3.71
N LEU A 337 8.60 26.45 3.20
CA LEU A 337 9.32 25.18 3.21
C LEU A 337 10.41 25.14 2.13
N THR A 338 11.60 24.70 2.51
CA THR A 338 12.71 24.44 1.60
C THR A 338 12.51 23.10 0.91
N VAL A 339 12.72 23.08 -0.41
CA VAL A 339 12.71 21.84 -1.20
C VAL A 339 14.14 21.31 -1.39
N ILE A 340 14.36 20.08 -0.97
CA ILE A 340 15.59 19.31 -1.20
C ILE A 340 15.36 18.45 -2.45
N ARG A 341 16.28 18.51 -3.42
CA ARG A 341 16.32 17.61 -4.57
C ARG A 341 17.66 16.87 -4.55
N PRO A 342 17.71 15.59 -4.15
CA PRO A 342 18.97 14.83 -4.10
C PRO A 342 19.53 14.62 -5.52
N GLU A 343 20.84 14.39 -5.66
CA GLU A 343 21.49 14.20 -6.98
C GLU A 343 20.84 13.08 -7.82
N ASN A 344 20.53 11.95 -7.19
CA ASN A 344 19.94 10.77 -7.83
C ASN A 344 18.40 10.70 -7.71
N PHE A 345 17.74 11.87 -7.68
CA PHE A 345 16.28 11.98 -7.49
C PHE A 345 15.44 11.14 -8.46
N ALA A 346 15.93 10.93 -9.69
CA ALA A 346 15.20 10.22 -10.74
C ALA A 346 15.07 8.71 -10.50
N VAL A 347 15.95 8.15 -9.65
CA VAL A 347 16.00 6.71 -9.34
C VAL A 347 15.67 6.42 -7.88
N ALA A 348 15.13 7.39 -7.14
CA ALA A 348 14.76 7.22 -5.74
C ALA A 348 13.87 5.98 -5.50
N ASN A 349 12.92 5.70 -6.39
CA ASN A 349 12.10 4.49 -6.33
C ASN A 349 12.95 3.19 -6.31
N ALA A 350 13.87 3.06 -7.27
CA ALA A 350 14.73 1.88 -7.37
C ALA A 350 15.68 1.76 -6.17
N VAL A 351 16.22 2.90 -5.70
CA VAL A 351 17.05 2.95 -4.49
C VAL A 351 16.26 2.47 -3.27
N GLY A 352 15.04 2.97 -3.08
CA GLY A 352 14.19 2.57 -1.96
C GLY A 352 13.80 1.10 -2.00
N ALA A 353 13.56 0.53 -3.19
CA ALA A 353 13.33 -0.90 -3.34
C ALA A 353 14.57 -1.73 -2.99
N ALA A 354 15.77 -1.25 -3.37
CA ALA A 354 17.03 -1.95 -3.14
C ALA A 354 17.48 -1.94 -1.67
N ILE A 355 17.14 -0.89 -0.91
CA ILE A 355 17.48 -0.73 0.51
C ILE A 355 16.35 -1.15 1.46
N ALA A 356 15.23 -1.64 0.94
CA ALA A 356 14.11 -2.08 1.76
C ALA A 356 14.50 -3.27 2.63
N GLN A 357 13.97 -3.30 3.84
CA GLN A 357 14.28 -4.31 4.85
C GLN A 357 13.14 -5.32 4.96
N VAL A 358 13.44 -6.55 5.35
CA VAL A 358 12.43 -7.57 5.64
C VAL A 358 11.75 -7.24 6.96
N SER A 359 10.42 -7.32 7.01
CA SER A 359 9.64 -6.98 8.21
C SER A 359 8.97 -8.19 8.86
N GLY A 360 8.70 -8.04 10.15
CA GLY A 360 7.84 -8.92 10.91
C GLY A 360 6.93 -8.11 11.82
N GLU A 361 5.67 -8.51 11.92
CA GLU A 361 4.64 -7.72 12.60
C GLU A 361 3.71 -8.58 13.47
N VAL A 362 3.30 -7.99 14.59
CA VAL A 362 2.23 -8.47 15.44
C VAL A 362 1.29 -7.32 15.74
N ASP A 363 0.00 -7.46 15.43
CA ASP A 363 -1.07 -6.52 15.81
C ASP A 363 -2.27 -7.33 16.33
N ARG A 364 -2.34 -7.51 17.66
CA ARG A 364 -3.42 -8.29 18.29
C ARG A 364 -3.74 -7.80 19.69
N ILE A 365 -4.86 -8.28 20.21
CA ILE A 365 -5.31 -7.98 21.56
C ILE A 365 -4.74 -9.01 22.53
N PHE A 366 -4.07 -8.52 23.57
CA PHE A 366 -3.57 -9.31 24.68
C PHE A 366 -4.47 -9.10 25.89
N SER A 367 -4.86 -10.19 26.55
CA SER A 367 -5.54 -10.13 27.83
C SER A 367 -4.50 -10.12 28.95
N LEU A 368 -4.59 -9.15 29.87
CA LEU A 368 -3.78 -9.12 31.09
C LEU A 368 -4.40 -10.00 32.20
N ALA A 369 -5.39 -10.84 31.86
CA ALA A 369 -5.91 -11.86 32.75
C ALA A 369 -4.81 -12.87 33.13
N ASN A 370 -4.94 -13.49 34.30
CA ASN A 370 -4.04 -14.53 34.82
C ASN A 370 -2.61 -14.08 35.20
N GLY A 371 -2.41 -12.78 35.47
CA GLY A 371 -1.15 -12.29 36.06
C GLY A 371 -0.05 -11.94 35.06
N LEU A 372 -0.33 -11.96 33.75
CA LEU A 372 0.55 -11.41 32.73
C LEU A 372 0.62 -9.89 32.85
N THR A 373 1.84 -9.35 32.88
CA THR A 373 2.03 -7.90 32.88
C THR A 373 1.99 -7.33 31.46
N ARG A 374 1.76 -6.02 31.35
CA ARG A 374 1.88 -5.28 30.07
C ARG A 374 3.25 -5.49 29.41
N GLU A 375 4.30 -5.57 30.22
CA GLU A 375 5.67 -5.78 29.76
C GLU A 375 5.89 -7.20 29.22
N ASP A 376 5.28 -8.20 29.85
CA ASP A 376 5.30 -9.58 29.35
C ASP A 376 4.65 -9.71 27.98
N CYS A 377 3.46 -9.11 27.82
CA CYS A 377 2.75 -9.13 26.54
C CYS A 377 3.51 -8.37 25.44
N LEU A 378 4.16 -7.26 25.78
CA LEU A 378 4.99 -6.50 24.83
C LEU A 378 6.21 -7.30 24.37
N ARG A 379 6.92 -7.93 25.30
CA ARG A 379 8.05 -8.81 25.00
C ARG A 379 7.63 -10.00 24.15
N GLN A 380 6.49 -10.63 24.46
CA GLN A 380 5.95 -11.72 23.66
C GLN A 380 5.63 -11.26 22.23
N ALA A 381 5.03 -10.07 22.06
CA ALA A 381 4.75 -9.51 20.74
C ALA A 381 6.03 -9.18 19.96
N GLU A 382 7.06 -8.64 20.64
CA GLU A 382 8.38 -8.38 20.05
C GLU A 382 9.08 -9.67 19.60
N GLU A 383 9.07 -10.72 20.43
CA GLU A 383 9.63 -12.02 20.08
C GLU A 383 8.90 -12.65 18.88
N GLU A 384 7.56 -12.62 18.87
CA GLU A 384 6.77 -13.14 17.76
C GLU A 384 7.00 -12.33 16.46
N ALA A 385 7.08 -11.00 16.54
CA ALA A 385 7.40 -10.15 15.39
C ALA A 385 8.80 -10.45 14.85
N ARG A 386 9.79 -10.66 15.73
CA ARG A 386 11.15 -11.05 15.37
C ARG A 386 11.20 -12.41 14.69
N GLU A 387 10.50 -13.41 15.20
CA GLU A 387 10.39 -14.72 14.56
C GLU A 387 9.76 -14.63 13.17
N LYS A 388 8.70 -13.81 13.01
CA LYS A 388 8.08 -13.57 11.70
C LYS A 388 9.07 -12.94 10.72
N ALA A 389 9.84 -11.94 11.16
CA ALA A 389 10.86 -11.33 10.30
C ALA A 389 11.93 -12.35 9.86
N ILE A 390 12.42 -13.19 10.78
CA ILE A 390 13.40 -14.25 10.46
C ILE A 390 12.81 -15.27 9.48
N ARG A 391 11.58 -15.74 9.71
CA ARG A 391 10.88 -16.66 8.78
C ARG A 391 10.67 -16.04 7.40
N SER A 392 10.51 -14.71 7.33
CA SER A 392 10.42 -13.94 6.09
C SER A 392 11.78 -13.67 5.44
N GLY A 393 12.91 -14.09 6.03
CA GLY A 393 14.26 -13.93 5.47
C GLY A 393 15.09 -12.79 6.06
N ALA A 394 14.76 -12.25 7.24
CA ALA A 394 15.59 -11.25 7.92
C ALA A 394 16.80 -11.88 8.65
N LEU A 395 17.96 -11.23 8.61
CA LEU A 395 19.12 -11.59 9.44
C LEU A 395 18.83 -11.28 10.91
N ALA A 396 18.78 -12.31 11.74
CA ALA A 396 18.43 -12.21 13.16
C ALA A 396 19.27 -11.19 13.97
N SER A 397 20.54 -10.98 13.59
CA SER A 397 21.46 -10.02 14.23
C SER A 397 21.21 -8.56 13.86
N THR A 398 20.44 -8.31 12.81
CA THR A 398 20.16 -6.95 12.28
C THR A 398 18.76 -6.46 12.63
N ILE A 399 17.95 -7.29 13.30
CA ILE A 399 16.56 -6.96 13.58
C ILE A 399 16.47 -5.85 14.64
N GLU A 400 15.74 -4.79 14.29
CA GLU A 400 15.41 -3.68 15.17
C GLU A 400 13.91 -3.40 15.19
N THR A 401 13.41 -2.86 16.31
CA THR A 401 12.01 -2.47 16.46
C THR A 401 11.81 -1.04 15.96
N ILE A 402 10.95 -0.85 14.97
CA ILE A 402 10.67 0.47 14.38
C ILE A 402 9.35 1.07 14.86
N GLU A 403 8.39 0.22 15.20
CA GLU A 403 7.10 0.63 15.78
C GLU A 403 6.78 -0.24 16.99
N ARG A 404 6.36 0.43 18.05
CA ARG A 404 5.84 -0.19 19.26
C ARG A 404 4.72 0.70 19.79
N GLU A 405 3.51 0.18 19.69
CA GLU A 405 2.31 0.84 20.19
C GLU A 405 1.56 -0.13 21.09
N ASP A 406 1.02 0.41 22.17
CA ASP A 406 0.10 -0.35 22.98
C ASP A 406 -1.03 0.55 23.48
N VAL A 407 -2.24 0.11 23.19
CA VAL A 407 -3.46 0.89 23.41
C VAL A 407 -4.36 0.11 24.35
N PRO A 408 -4.54 0.58 25.59
CA PRO A 408 -5.47 -0.03 26.54
C PRO A 408 -6.89 -0.01 25.99
N LEU A 409 -7.56 -1.16 25.99
CA LEU A 409 -8.95 -1.30 25.55
C LEU A 409 -9.86 -1.32 26.77
N ALA A 410 -10.19 -0.13 27.26
CA ALA A 410 -10.96 0.06 28.50
C ALA A 410 -12.36 -0.58 28.51
N TYR A 411 -12.90 -0.93 27.34
CA TYR A 411 -14.22 -1.56 27.18
C TYR A 411 -14.16 -3.10 27.13
N LEU A 412 -12.97 -3.71 27.15
CA LEU A 412 -12.79 -5.16 27.17
C LEU A 412 -12.46 -5.64 28.60
N PRO A 413 -12.94 -6.83 29.02
CA PRO A 413 -12.72 -7.34 30.36
C PRO A 413 -11.30 -7.89 30.48
N GLY A 414 -10.74 -7.88 31.70
CA GLY A 414 -9.38 -8.39 31.95
C GLY A 414 -8.26 -7.44 31.56
N ASN A 415 -8.50 -6.12 31.56
CA ASN A 415 -7.53 -5.07 31.21
C ASN A 415 -6.83 -5.38 29.87
N ALA A 416 -7.60 -5.69 28.83
CA ALA A 416 -7.02 -6.05 27.55
C ALA A 416 -6.30 -4.85 26.91
N THR A 417 -5.18 -5.12 26.25
CA THR A 417 -4.38 -4.12 25.55
C THR A 417 -4.15 -4.60 24.14
N ARG A 418 -4.45 -3.75 23.15
CA ARG A 418 -4.00 -3.99 21.78
C ARG A 418 -2.54 -3.64 21.71
N ILE A 419 -1.69 -4.60 21.35
CA ILE A 419 -0.27 -4.38 21.15
C ILE A 419 0.02 -4.52 19.67
N HIS A 420 0.67 -3.50 19.14
CA HIS A 420 1.22 -3.47 17.79
C HIS A 420 2.74 -3.32 17.87
N VAL A 421 3.46 -4.29 17.31
CA VAL A 421 4.92 -4.28 17.20
C VAL A 421 5.31 -4.59 15.78
N LYS A 422 6.19 -3.74 15.23
CA LYS A 422 6.82 -3.97 13.94
C LYS A 422 8.33 -3.91 14.08
N VAL A 423 8.97 -4.94 13.53
CA VAL A 423 10.42 -5.04 13.46
C VAL A 423 10.86 -5.11 12.00
N VAL A 424 12.09 -4.69 11.73
CA VAL A 424 12.74 -4.79 10.41
C VAL A 424 14.14 -5.32 10.57
N GLY A 425 14.64 -6.04 9.57
CA GLY A 425 16.02 -6.50 9.51
C GLY A 425 16.54 -6.52 8.07
N GLU A 426 17.86 -6.50 7.93
CA GLU A 426 18.49 -6.69 6.63
C GLU A 426 18.15 -8.07 6.06
N MET A 427 18.11 -8.15 4.74
CA MET A 427 17.85 -9.41 4.06
C MET A 427 18.99 -10.38 4.31
N GLY A 428 18.69 -11.50 4.95
CA GLY A 428 19.54 -12.67 4.98
C GLY A 428 19.22 -13.54 3.79
N GLY A 429 20.21 -14.23 3.23
CA GLY A 429 19.89 -15.34 2.34
C GLY A 429 18.91 -16.24 3.07
N ILE A 430 17.77 -16.54 2.45
CA ILE A 430 16.93 -17.64 2.93
C ILE A 430 17.80 -18.87 2.74
N ASP A 431 18.36 -19.42 3.82
CA ASP A 431 19.03 -20.71 3.76
C ASP A 431 18.00 -21.69 3.18
N ALA A 432 18.28 -22.13 1.94
CA ALA A 432 17.36 -22.87 1.08
C ALA A 432 17.15 -24.31 1.55
#